data_AF-A0A8J6Y2E2-F1
#
_entry.id   AF-A0A8J6Y2E2-F1
#
_cell.length_a   1.000
_cell.length_b   1.000
_cell.length_c   1.000
_cell.angle_alpha   90.00
_cell.angle_beta   90.00
_cell.angle_gamma   90.00
#
_symmetry.space_group_name_H-M   'P 1'
#
loop_
_entity.id
_entity.type
_entity.pdbx_description
1 polymer ?
#
loop_
_entity_poly.entity_id
_entity_poly.type
_entity_poly.pdbx_seq_one_letter_code
_entity_poly.pdbx_strand_id
1 'polypeptide(L)'
;MRKEEDIIKDGTEQDDPDAPMTAIVAILLAVVTVASVLALQGYFGKVQDAELRNKVVDVQPADLRKAREEGKALLEGYRWVDKEQGVVAIPIERAMELSMDRMVK
;
A
#
# COMPACT_ATOMS: atom_id res chain seq x y z
N MET A 1 -47.85 3.14 68.03
CA MET A 1 -46.92 3.86 67.13
C MET A 1 -45.50 3.28 67.26
N ARG A 2 -45.25 2.05 66.76
CA ARG A 2 -43.88 1.45 66.73
C ARG A 2 -43.82 0.18 65.85
N LYS A 3 -44.31 0.21 64.61
CA LYS A 3 -44.23 -0.94 63.69
C LYS A 3 -43.94 -0.60 62.23
N GLU A 4 -43.61 0.67 61.93
CA GLU A 4 -43.42 1.11 60.54
C GLU A 4 -41.95 1.27 60.14
N GLU A 5 -40.98 1.17 61.07
CA GLU A 5 -39.56 1.40 60.76
C GLU A 5 -38.82 0.14 60.30
N ASP A 6 -39.38 -1.06 60.48
CA ASP A 6 -38.70 -2.33 60.15
C ASP A 6 -39.03 -2.85 58.75
N ILE A 7 -39.89 -2.17 57.98
CA ILE A 7 -40.34 -2.63 56.65
C ILE A 7 -39.41 -2.15 55.50
N ILE A 8 -38.37 -1.36 55.82
CA ILE A 8 -37.43 -0.78 54.84
C ILE A 8 -36.01 -1.28 55.13
N LYS A 9 -35.84 -2.60 55.32
CA LYS A 9 -34.52 -3.25 55.33
C LYS A 9 -34.60 -4.62 54.67
N ASP A 10 -35.23 -4.68 53.51
CA ASP A 10 -35.11 -5.86 52.64
C ASP A 10 -35.20 -5.40 51.19
N GLY A 11 -34.06 -5.10 50.61
CA GLY A 11 -33.97 -4.56 49.27
C GLY A 11 -32.54 -4.16 48.99
N THR A 12 -31.84 -5.02 48.25
CA THR A 12 -30.46 -4.89 47.79
C THR A 12 -29.39 -5.24 48.82
N GLU A 13 -29.33 -6.52 49.22
CA GLU A 13 -28.01 -7.16 49.34
C GLU A 13 -27.46 -7.23 47.91
N GLN A 14 -26.78 -6.17 47.51
CA GLN A 14 -26.10 -6.09 46.23
C GLN A 14 -24.96 -7.10 46.34
N ASP A 15 -25.09 -8.22 45.61
CA ASP A 15 -24.07 -9.26 45.49
C ASP A 15 -22.82 -8.58 44.89
N ASP A 16 -22.00 -8.02 45.78
CA ASP A 16 -20.86 -7.18 45.43
C ASP A 16 -19.92 -8.05 44.61
N PRO A 17 -19.77 -7.78 43.31
CA PRO A 17 -19.05 -8.68 42.45
C PRO A 17 -17.58 -8.66 42.87
N ASP A 18 -17.04 -9.83 43.20
CA ASP A 18 -15.67 -9.98 43.68
C ASP A 18 -14.70 -9.18 42.79
N ALA A 19 -14.07 -8.15 43.38
CA ALA A 19 -13.10 -7.31 42.71
C ALA A 19 -12.01 -8.09 41.93
N PRO A 20 -11.44 -9.20 42.46
CA PRO A 20 -10.49 -10.00 41.68
C PRO A 20 -11.15 -10.75 40.51
N MET A 21 -12.39 -11.23 40.68
CA MET A 21 -13.11 -11.96 39.63
C MET A 21 -13.47 -11.05 38.45
N THR A 22 -13.98 -9.86 38.76
CA THR A 22 -14.30 -8.84 37.73
C THR A 22 -13.07 -8.36 36.99
N ALA A 23 -11.94 -8.18 37.70
CA ALA A 23 -10.66 -7.82 37.07
C ALA A 23 -10.17 -8.91 36.10
N ILE A 24 -10.27 -10.19 36.46
CA ILE A 24 -9.88 -11.30 35.58
C ILE A 24 -10.77 -11.34 34.33
N VAL A 25 -12.08 -11.18 34.47
CA VAL A 25 -13.01 -11.13 33.34
C VAL A 25 -12.68 -9.97 32.40
N ALA A 26 -12.37 -8.79 32.95
CA ALA A 26 -11.99 -7.62 32.15
C ALA A 26 -10.69 -7.86 31.36
N ILE A 27 -9.69 -8.49 31.98
CA ILE A 27 -8.42 -8.84 31.31
C ILE A 27 -8.67 -9.86 30.20
N LEU A 28 -9.47 -10.91 30.45
CA LEU A 28 -9.80 -11.91 29.44
C LEU A 28 -10.51 -11.27 28.25
N LEU A 29 -11.46 -10.38 28.50
CA LEU A 29 -12.19 -9.67 27.46
C LEU A 29 -11.25 -8.78 26.63
N ALA A 30 -10.36 -8.04 27.29
CA ALA A 30 -9.34 -7.23 26.61
C ALA A 30 -8.40 -8.08 25.73
N VAL A 31 -7.94 -9.23 26.24
CA VAL A 31 -7.09 -10.15 25.50
C VAL A 31 -7.82 -10.72 24.28
N VAL A 32 -9.09 -11.12 24.43
CA VAL A 32 -9.91 -11.63 23.32
C VAL A 32 -10.12 -10.54 22.26
N THR A 33 -10.38 -9.30 22.65
CA THR A 33 -10.50 -8.17 21.73
C THR A 33 -9.20 -7.90 20.97
N VAL A 34 -8.06 -7.90 21.65
CA VAL A 34 -6.75 -7.72 20.98
C VAL A 34 -6.46 -8.89 20.03
N ALA A 35 -6.73 -10.13 20.47
CA ALA A 35 -6.54 -11.32 19.65
C ALA A 35 -7.43 -11.33 18.40
N SER A 36 -8.68 -10.86 18.49
CA SER A 36 -9.58 -10.78 17.33
C SER A 36 -9.08 -9.78 16.28
N VAL A 37 -8.58 -8.62 16.72
CA VAL A 37 -7.95 -7.62 15.83
C VAL A 37 -6.72 -8.20 15.14
N LEU A 38 -5.84 -8.87 15.90
CA LEU A 38 -4.64 -9.52 15.35
C LEU A 38 -4.99 -10.65 14.37
N ALA A 39 -6.01 -11.45 14.68
CA ALA A 39 -6.49 -12.52 13.80
C ALA A 39 -7.03 -11.97 12.48
N LEU A 40 -7.82 -10.88 12.53
CA LEU A 40 -8.30 -10.19 11.33
C LEU A 40 -7.12 -9.61 10.52
N GLN A 41 -6.20 -8.90 11.15
CA GLN A 41 -5.01 -8.37 10.48
C GLN A 41 -4.19 -9.49 9.80
N GLY A 42 -3.95 -10.60 10.48
CA GLY A 42 -3.22 -11.75 9.94
C GLY A 42 -3.97 -12.47 8.82
N TYR A 43 -5.30 -12.55 8.91
CA TYR A 43 -6.16 -13.15 7.88
C TYR A 43 -6.17 -12.31 6.60
N PHE A 44 -6.39 -11.00 6.71
CA PHE A 44 -6.39 -10.09 5.56
C PHE A 44 -5.00 -9.84 4.98
N GLY A 45 -3.96 -9.80 5.82
CA GLY A 45 -2.57 -9.63 5.39
C GLY A 45 -2.11 -10.74 4.44
N LYS A 46 -2.58 -11.98 4.60
CA LYS A 46 -2.25 -13.08 3.67
C LYS A 46 -2.97 -12.98 2.31
N VAL A 47 -4.10 -12.28 2.23
CA VAL A 47 -4.92 -12.20 1.02
C VAL A 47 -4.60 -10.94 0.20
N GLN A 48 -4.26 -9.81 0.85
CA GLN A 48 -3.94 -8.55 0.14
C GLN A 48 -2.49 -8.47 -0.37
N ASP A 49 -1.56 -9.15 0.29
CA ASP A 49 -0.13 -9.15 -0.05
C ASP A 49 0.20 -9.84 -1.38
N ALA A 50 -0.73 -10.63 -1.91
CA ALA A 50 -0.63 -11.28 -3.21
C ALA A 50 -1.00 -10.31 -4.35
N GLU A 51 -1.86 -9.32 -4.11
CA GLU A 51 -2.32 -8.39 -5.13
C GLU A 51 -1.45 -7.13 -5.21
N LEU A 52 -0.96 -6.61 -4.07
CA LEU A 52 -0.17 -5.38 -4.04
C LEU A 52 1.22 -5.55 -4.67
N ARG A 53 1.86 -6.72 -4.49
CA ARG A 53 3.15 -7.05 -5.11
C ARG A 53 3.06 -7.17 -6.62
N ASN A 54 1.97 -7.74 -7.14
CA ASN A 54 1.77 -7.87 -8.58
C ASN A 54 1.40 -6.53 -9.24
N LYS A 55 0.66 -5.66 -8.55
CA LYS A 55 0.23 -4.38 -9.14
C LYS A 55 1.31 -3.29 -9.15
N VAL A 56 2.32 -3.38 -8.29
CA VAL A 56 3.46 -2.44 -8.26
C VAL A 56 4.65 -2.95 -9.09
N VAL A 57 4.73 -4.24 -9.40
CA VAL A 57 5.90 -4.82 -10.10
C VAL A 57 5.63 -5.26 -11.54
N ASP A 58 4.39 -5.62 -11.93
CA ASP A 58 4.13 -6.22 -13.26
C ASP A 58 3.39 -5.33 -14.27
N VAL A 59 2.89 -4.17 -13.84
CA VAL A 59 2.37 -3.18 -14.78
C VAL A 59 3.34 -2.02 -14.82
N GLN A 60 4.45 -2.17 -15.56
CA GLN A 60 4.95 -1.00 -16.29
C GLN A 60 3.71 -0.42 -16.98
N PRO A 61 3.26 0.80 -16.62
CA PRO A 61 2.08 1.38 -17.22
C PRO A 61 2.25 1.22 -18.73
N ALA A 62 1.28 0.62 -19.42
CA ALA A 62 1.40 0.39 -20.86
C ALA A 62 1.80 1.68 -21.60
N ASP A 63 1.43 2.83 -21.03
CA ASP A 63 1.84 4.17 -21.44
C ASP A 63 3.34 4.44 -21.29
N LEU A 64 4.00 4.02 -20.21
CA LEU A 64 5.46 4.15 -20.06
C LEU A 64 6.21 3.22 -21.01
N ARG A 65 5.69 2.01 -21.28
CA ARG A 65 6.30 1.10 -22.25
C ARG A 65 6.18 1.66 -23.68
N LYS A 66 5.00 2.16 -24.06
CA LYS A 66 4.78 2.84 -25.35
C LYS A 66 5.66 4.08 -25.50
N ALA A 67 5.69 4.97 -24.51
CA ALA A 67 6.54 6.15 -24.54
C ALA A 67 8.03 5.79 -24.66
N ARG A 68 8.45 4.69 -24.04
CA ARG A 68 9.83 4.18 -24.15
C ARG A 68 10.12 3.56 -25.52
N GLU A 69 9.17 2.83 -26.10
CA GLU A 69 9.28 2.26 -27.45
C GLU A 69 9.31 3.37 -28.51
N GLU A 70 8.45 4.38 -28.39
CA GLU A 70 8.44 5.56 -29.25
C GLU A 70 9.76 6.35 -29.15
N GLY A 71 10.27 6.54 -27.93
CA GLY A 71 11.56 7.18 -27.69
C GLY A 71 12.73 6.41 -28.33
N LYS A 72 12.73 5.08 -28.24
CA LYS A 72 13.74 4.24 -28.91
C LYS A 72 13.64 4.33 -30.43
N ALA A 73 12.42 4.26 -30.99
CA ALA A 73 12.23 4.39 -32.43
C ALA A 73 12.74 5.74 -32.97
N LEU A 74 12.64 6.80 -32.18
CA LEU A 74 13.17 8.12 -32.53
C LEU A 74 14.71 8.16 -32.59
N LEU A 75 15.38 7.35 -31.76
CA LEU A 75 16.84 7.36 -31.57
C LEU A 75 17.56 6.36 -32.47
N GLU A 76 16.93 5.25 -32.83
CA GLU A 76 17.55 4.13 -33.56
C GLU A 76 17.39 4.24 -35.09
N GLY A 77 16.49 5.10 -35.58
CA GLY A 77 16.10 5.18 -36.99
C GLY A 77 16.60 6.40 -37.75
N TYR A 78 16.85 6.23 -39.05
CA TYR A 78 17.01 7.36 -39.97
C TYR A 78 15.66 7.97 -40.29
N ARG A 79 15.54 9.30 -40.16
CA ARG A 79 14.31 10.01 -40.55
C ARG A 79 14.62 11.42 -41.06
N TRP A 80 13.73 11.94 -41.88
CA TRP A 80 13.76 13.35 -42.25
C TRP A 80 13.22 14.20 -41.09
N VAL A 81 13.96 15.23 -40.69
CA VAL A 81 13.50 16.24 -39.74
C VAL A 81 12.89 17.40 -40.51
N ASP A 82 13.57 17.86 -41.56
CA ASP A 82 13.10 18.88 -42.49
C ASP A 82 13.58 18.52 -43.90
N LYS A 83 12.66 18.22 -44.80
CA LYS A 83 12.98 17.84 -46.18
C LYS A 83 13.34 19.02 -47.06
N GLU A 84 12.78 20.20 -46.78
CA GLU A 84 13.03 21.41 -47.57
C GLU A 84 14.42 21.97 -47.29
N GLN A 85 14.85 21.88 -46.03
CA GLN A 85 16.17 22.31 -45.59
C GLN A 85 17.23 21.20 -45.69
N GLY A 86 16.84 19.98 -46.08
CA GLY A 86 17.75 18.84 -46.21
C GLY A 86 18.27 18.29 -44.87
N VAL A 87 17.57 18.54 -43.77
CA VAL A 87 17.97 18.10 -42.42
C VAL A 87 17.46 16.70 -42.14
N VAL A 88 18.39 15.77 -41.93
CA VAL A 88 18.13 14.37 -41.56
C VAL A 88 18.53 14.10 -40.11
N ALA A 89 17.74 13.28 -39.43
CA ALA A 89 18.13 12.63 -38.19
C ALA A 89 18.80 11.30 -38.52
N ILE A 90 19.94 11.08 -37.88
CA ILE A 90 20.72 9.85 -37.93
C ILE A 90 20.57 9.11 -36.59
N PRO A 91 20.75 7.77 -36.57
CA PRO A 91 20.77 7.01 -35.33
C PRO A 91 21.81 7.56 -34.34
N ILE A 92 21.49 7.53 -33.05
CA ILE A 92 22.33 8.16 -32.03
C ILE A 92 23.73 7.54 -31.95
N GLU A 93 23.85 6.23 -32.17
CA GLU A 93 25.13 5.52 -32.24
C GLU A 93 26.02 6.13 -33.34
N ARG A 94 25.44 6.38 -34.52
CA ARG A 94 26.14 6.98 -35.64
C ARG A 94 26.50 8.45 -35.37
N ALA A 95 25.61 9.19 -34.69
CA ALA A 95 25.89 10.56 -34.29
C ALA A 95 27.07 10.67 -33.32
N MET A 96 27.15 9.74 -32.36
CA MET A 96 28.26 9.67 -31.41
C MET A 96 29.59 9.36 -32.12
N GLU A 97 29.60 8.35 -32.98
CA GLU A 97 30.79 8.01 -33.78
C GLU A 97 31.32 9.21 -34.58
N LEU A 98 30.44 9.90 -35.29
CA LEU A 98 30.81 11.07 -36.11
C LEU A 98 31.28 12.25 -35.25
N SER A 99 30.70 12.43 -34.06
CA SER A 99 31.09 13.49 -33.13
C SER A 99 32.47 13.21 -32.52
N MET A 100 32.74 11.96 -32.17
CA MET A 100 34.04 11.52 -31.66
C MET A 100 35.12 11.60 -32.76
N ASP A 101 34.84 11.12 -33.97
CA ASP A 101 35.77 11.23 -35.12
C ASP A 101 36.14 12.69 -35.39
N ARG A 102 35.15 13.61 -35.32
CA ARG A 102 35.40 15.04 -35.49
C ARG A 102 36.25 15.64 -34.36
N MET A 103 36.13 15.15 -33.12
CA MET A 103 36.93 15.64 -31.99
C MET A 103 38.40 15.18 -32.02
N VAL A 104 38.71 14.10 -32.72
CA VAL A 104 40.06 13.51 -32.78
C VAL A 104 40.92 14.12 -33.92
N LYS A 105 40.30 14.88 -34.83
CA LYS A 105 40.98 15.64 -35.90
C LYS A 105 41.22 17.09 -35.52
#